data_AF-A0A5C8GAL1-F1
#
_entry.id   AF-A0A5C8GAL1-F1
#
_cell.length_a   1.000
_cell.length_b   1.000
_cell.length_c   1.000
_cell.angle_alpha   90.00
_cell.angle_beta   90.00
_cell.angle_gamma   90.00
#
_symmetry.space_group_name_H-M   'P 1'
#
loop_
_entity.id
_entity.type
_entity.pdbx_description
1 polymer ?
#
loop_
_entity_poly.entity_id
_entity_poly.type
_entity_poly.pdbx_seq_one_letter_code
_entity_poly.pdbx_strand_id
1 'polypeptide(L)'
;MRKIIYLGLSFLLLATLITFHILGSKERVGYLSDFEIIEGSKSNYIYNFRIRYYDKVFRNSDIYGVYLITNSLPEYIKEIKMNELGSPFGIIISDKIIEEEKIDNIKYILRLKNRLIIFVVIFIILFDFIKFELLQLFIKLKNKFGVILILFLCFLIMPNIIYRIFYKNNEYV
;
A
#
# COMPACT_ATOMS: atom_id res chain seq x y z
N MET A 1 27.23 21.58 -4.74
CA MET A 1 25.78 21.92 -4.72
C MET A 1 24.89 20.80 -5.24
N ARG A 2 24.95 20.37 -6.51
CA ARG A 2 24.06 19.31 -7.04
C ARG A 2 24.03 18.00 -6.23
N LYS A 3 25.19 17.45 -5.81
CA LYS A 3 25.25 16.23 -4.98
C LYS A 3 24.52 16.37 -3.63
N ILE A 4 24.53 17.56 -3.03
CA ILE A 4 23.90 17.85 -1.74
C ILE A 4 22.37 17.86 -1.89
N ILE A 5 21.85 18.38 -3.01
CA ILE A 5 20.40 18.41 -3.29
C ILE A 5 19.83 16.99 -3.37
N TYR A 6 20.50 16.10 -4.11
CA TYR A 6 20.03 14.71 -4.25
C TYR A 6 20.09 13.92 -2.94
N LEU A 7 21.16 14.15 -2.15
CA LEU A 7 21.27 13.57 -0.82
C LEU A 7 20.13 14.04 0.08
N GLY A 8 19.82 15.35 0.04
CA GLY A 8 18.69 15.92 0.77
C GLY A 8 17.34 15.35 0.32
N LEU A 9 17.15 15.12 -0.98
CA LEU A 9 15.93 14.53 -1.52
C LEU A 9 15.73 13.07 -1.07
N SER A 10 16.80 12.28 -1.05
CA SER A 10 16.79 10.90 -0.55
C SER A 10 16.46 10.85 0.95
N PHE A 11 17.07 11.75 1.73
CA PHE A 11 16.77 11.88 3.16
C PHE A 11 15.31 12.29 3.41
N LEU A 12 14.79 13.24 2.63
CA LEU A 12 13.38 13.64 2.70
C LEU A 12 12.44 12.47 2.42
N LEU A 13 12.72 11.67 1.38
CA LEU A 13 11.93 10.49 1.06
C LEU A 13 11.93 9.47 2.20
N LEU A 14 13.09 9.20 2.81
CA LEU A 14 13.18 8.31 3.96
C LEU A 14 12.40 8.86 5.16
N ALA A 15 12.49 10.17 5.43
CA ALA A 15 11.72 10.82 6.48
C ALA A 15 10.20 10.68 6.25
N THR A 16 9.72 10.79 5.00
CA THR A 16 8.30 10.56 4.68
C THR A 16 7.84 9.12 4.90
N LEU A 17 8.70 8.14 4.64
CA LEU A 17 8.39 6.74 4.94
C LEU A 17 8.29 6.50 6.46
N ILE A 18 9.19 7.12 7.23
CA ILE A 18 9.18 7.03 8.69
C ILE A 18 7.91 7.67 9.25
N THR A 19 7.52 8.85 8.77
CA THR A 19 6.28 9.50 9.23
C THR A 19 5.06 8.67 8.89
N PHE A 20 4.97 8.08 7.70
CA PHE A 20 3.90 7.13 7.34
C PHE A 20 3.92 5.87 8.21
N HIS A 21 5.09 5.33 8.54
CA HIS A 21 5.16 4.20 9.46
C HIS A 21 4.58 4.56 10.83
N ILE A 22 4.98 5.70 11.41
CA ILE A 22 4.50 6.18 12.71
C ILE A 22 2.99 6.45 12.69
N LEU A 23 2.51 7.12 11.63
CA LEU A 23 1.08 7.42 11.48
C LEU A 23 0.24 6.15 11.31
N GLY A 24 0.73 5.16 10.56
CA GLY A 24 0.05 3.88 10.38
C GLY A 24 -0.09 3.11 11.70
N SER A 25 0.95 3.09 12.51
CA SER A 25 1.01 2.35 13.78
C SER A 25 0.13 2.92 14.90
N LYS A 26 -0.54 4.05 14.69
CA LYS A 26 -1.55 4.55 15.63
C LYS A 26 -2.80 3.67 15.62
N GLU A 27 -3.27 3.32 16.80
CA GLU A 27 -4.54 2.61 17.00
C GLU A 27 -5.72 3.44 16.52
N ARG A 28 -6.65 2.80 15.83
CA ARG A 28 -7.88 3.40 15.30
C ARG A 28 -9.05 2.46 15.50
N VAL A 29 -10.25 3.01 15.36
CA VAL A 29 -11.50 2.28 15.51
C VAL A 29 -12.18 2.16 14.16
N GLY A 30 -12.66 0.96 13.86
CA GLY A 30 -13.46 0.62 12.70
C GLY A 30 -14.55 -0.37 13.09
N TYR A 31 -15.05 -1.11 12.10
CA TYR A 31 -16.11 -2.09 12.30
C TYR A 31 -15.92 -3.26 11.36
N LEU A 32 -16.43 -4.43 11.73
CA LEU A 32 -16.50 -5.60 10.85
C LEU A 32 -17.88 -5.63 10.21
N SER A 33 -17.94 -5.94 8.92
CA SER A 33 -19.19 -6.06 8.16
C SER A 33 -19.03 -7.11 7.07
N ASP A 34 -20.03 -7.17 6.20
CA ASP A 34 -20.04 -8.06 5.03
C ASP A 34 -19.90 -9.52 5.45
N PHE A 35 -20.66 -9.91 6.49
CA PHE A 35 -20.64 -11.25 7.03
C PHE A 35 -21.30 -12.22 6.07
N GLU A 36 -20.57 -13.27 5.69
CA GLU A 36 -21.10 -14.36 4.87
C GLU A 36 -20.81 -15.68 5.57
N ILE A 37 -21.87 -16.46 5.85
CA ILE A 37 -21.73 -17.72 6.56
C ILE A 37 -21.05 -18.75 5.65
N ILE A 38 -19.99 -19.37 6.16
CA ILE A 38 -19.28 -20.46 5.49
C ILE A 38 -19.83 -21.80 5.98
N GLU A 39 -19.92 -21.95 7.29
CA GLU A 39 -20.35 -23.18 7.95
C GLU A 39 -20.97 -22.84 9.32
N GLY A 40 -21.99 -23.60 9.72
CA GLY A 40 -22.64 -23.43 11.02
C GLY A 40 -22.90 -24.76 11.69
N SER A 41 -22.55 -24.85 12.98
CA SER A 41 -22.87 -25.96 13.86
C SER A 41 -23.63 -25.44 15.09
N LYS A 42 -24.16 -26.31 15.94
CA LYS A 42 -24.88 -25.89 17.17
C LYS A 42 -24.03 -25.06 18.14
N SER A 43 -22.70 -25.10 18.05
CA SER A 43 -21.79 -24.48 19.02
C SER A 43 -20.81 -23.47 18.43
N ASN A 44 -20.61 -23.49 17.11
CA ASN A 44 -19.68 -22.62 16.40
C ASN A 44 -20.22 -22.28 15.01
N TYR A 45 -20.09 -21.01 14.64
CA TYR A 45 -20.45 -20.46 13.33
C TYR A 45 -19.21 -19.81 12.72
N ILE A 46 -18.96 -20.11 11.46
CA ILE A 46 -17.81 -19.63 10.70
C ILE A 46 -18.32 -18.63 9.68
N TYR A 47 -17.77 -17.41 9.72
CA TYR A 47 -18.14 -16.33 8.80
C TYR A 47 -16.91 -15.77 8.10
N ASN A 48 -17.03 -15.49 6.80
CA ASN A 48 -16.19 -14.49 6.16
C ASN A 48 -16.59 -13.11 6.70
N PHE A 49 -15.63 -12.20 6.80
CA PHE A 49 -15.89 -10.81 7.13
C PHE A 49 -14.94 -9.88 6.38
N ARG A 50 -15.30 -8.60 6.37
CA ARG A 50 -14.43 -7.50 5.95
C ARG A 50 -14.34 -6.44 7.04
N ILE A 51 -13.12 -5.98 7.35
CA ILE A 51 -12.96 -4.75 8.15
C ILE A 51 -13.25 -3.51 7.30
N ARG A 52 -14.06 -2.63 7.87
CA ARG A 52 -14.38 -1.30 7.37
C ARG A 52 -13.90 -0.23 8.34
N TYR A 53 -13.87 1.01 7.86
CA TYR A 53 -13.19 2.12 8.51
C TYR A 53 -14.10 3.34 8.57
N TYR A 54 -14.15 4.01 9.72
CA TYR A 54 -14.75 5.35 9.80
C TYR A 54 -13.83 6.40 9.18
N ASP A 55 -12.51 6.20 9.29
CA ASP A 55 -11.50 7.09 8.71
C ASP A 55 -11.40 6.91 7.18
N LYS A 56 -11.34 8.03 6.44
CA LYS A 56 -11.24 8.04 4.97
C LYS A 56 -9.79 7.94 4.45
N VAL A 57 -8.82 8.29 5.27
CA VAL A 57 -7.40 8.36 4.92
C VAL A 57 -6.68 7.11 5.41
N PHE A 58 -6.86 6.76 6.68
CA PHE A 58 -6.14 5.66 7.31
C PHE A 58 -6.92 4.35 7.25
N ARG A 59 -6.77 3.69 6.11
CA ARG A 59 -7.39 2.39 5.79
C ARG A 59 -6.47 1.48 4.98
N ASN A 60 -6.85 0.21 4.85
CA ASN A 60 -6.21 -0.70 3.90
C ASN A 60 -6.20 -0.08 2.49
N SER A 61 -5.03 -0.15 1.85
CA SER A 61 -4.75 0.48 0.56
C SER A 61 -3.53 -0.18 -0.08
N ASP A 62 -3.06 0.32 -1.22
CA ASP A 62 -1.80 -0.12 -1.82
C ASP A 62 -0.58 0.20 -0.95
N ILE A 63 -0.72 1.18 -0.05
CA ILE A 63 0.34 1.61 0.87
C ILE A 63 0.30 0.78 2.16
N TYR A 64 -0.90 0.61 2.73
CA TYR A 64 -1.08 0.02 4.05
C TYR A 64 -1.80 -1.33 4.02
N GLY A 65 -1.25 -2.29 4.76
CA GLY A 65 -1.99 -3.45 5.27
C GLY A 65 -2.68 -3.11 6.59
N VAL A 66 -3.79 -3.78 6.89
CA VAL A 66 -4.56 -3.61 8.12
C VAL A 66 -4.38 -4.80 9.06
N TYR A 67 -4.27 -4.53 10.36
CA TYR A 67 -4.08 -5.56 11.38
C TYR A 67 -5.02 -5.26 12.55
N LEU A 68 -5.88 -6.23 12.86
CA LEU A 68 -6.82 -6.14 13.96
C LEU A 68 -6.10 -6.28 15.31
N ILE A 69 -6.59 -5.56 16.31
CA ILE A 69 -6.22 -5.75 17.70
C ILE A 69 -7.27 -6.69 18.31
N THR A 70 -6.89 -7.94 18.52
CA THR A 70 -7.79 -9.03 18.97
C THR A 70 -8.49 -8.74 20.28
N ASN A 71 -7.87 -7.95 21.17
CA ASN A 71 -8.44 -7.61 22.48
C ASN A 71 -9.66 -6.67 22.41
N SER A 72 -10.04 -6.21 21.21
CA SER A 72 -11.21 -5.35 20.98
C SER A 72 -12.46 -6.11 20.55
N LEU A 73 -12.35 -7.43 20.37
CA LEU A 73 -13.44 -8.25 19.85
C LEU A 73 -14.46 -8.57 20.97
N PRO A 74 -15.75 -8.67 20.63
CA PRO A 74 -16.76 -9.18 21.54
C PRO A 74 -16.44 -10.59 22.05
N GLU A 75 -16.92 -10.91 23.26
CA GLU A 75 -16.65 -12.18 23.95
C GLU A 75 -17.13 -13.42 23.18
N TYR A 76 -18.20 -13.28 22.39
CA TYR A 76 -18.74 -14.36 21.55
C TYR A 76 -17.82 -14.73 20.37
N ILE A 77 -16.85 -13.89 20.02
CA ILE A 77 -15.84 -14.19 18.99
C ILE A 77 -14.70 -14.99 19.61
N LYS A 78 -14.69 -16.29 19.33
CA LYS A 78 -13.66 -17.22 19.83
C LYS A 78 -12.34 -17.05 19.10
N GLU A 79 -12.38 -16.90 17.79
CA GLU A 79 -11.17 -16.78 16.97
C GLU A 79 -11.40 -15.86 15.77
N ILE A 80 -10.36 -15.15 15.38
CA ILE A 80 -10.32 -14.37 14.15
C ILE A 80 -9.02 -14.67 13.39
N LYS A 81 -9.13 -14.88 12.08
CA LYS A 81 -7.98 -15.13 11.20
C LYS A 81 -8.10 -14.26 9.96
N MET A 82 -7.07 -13.46 9.66
CA MET A 82 -7.02 -12.73 8.40
C MET A 82 -6.66 -13.70 7.27
N ASN A 83 -7.27 -13.55 6.09
CA ASN A 83 -7.00 -14.45 4.95
C ASN A 83 -5.55 -14.34 4.49
N GLU A 84 -5.01 -13.11 4.48
CA GLU A 84 -3.63 -12.82 4.17
C GLU A 84 -3.09 -11.73 5.10
N LEU A 85 -1.78 -11.66 5.26
CA LEU A 85 -1.13 -10.63 6.09
C LEU A 85 -1.47 -9.22 5.59
N GLY A 86 -2.13 -8.44 6.43
CA GLY A 86 -2.52 -7.08 6.10
C GLY A 86 -3.76 -6.97 5.21
N SER A 87 -4.42 -8.09 4.88
CA SER A 87 -5.70 -8.12 4.14
C SER A 87 -6.81 -7.44 4.95
N PRO A 88 -7.80 -6.81 4.33
CA PRO A 88 -9.01 -6.38 5.03
C PRO A 88 -10.05 -7.50 5.19
N PHE A 89 -9.78 -8.70 4.67
CA PHE A 89 -10.68 -9.85 4.69
C PHE A 89 -10.15 -10.93 5.63
N GLY A 90 -11.08 -11.66 6.26
CA GLY A 90 -10.75 -12.74 7.16
C GLY A 90 -11.93 -13.66 7.44
N ILE A 91 -11.69 -14.62 8.33
CA ILE A 91 -12.65 -15.56 8.87
C ILE A 91 -12.77 -15.34 10.38
N ILE A 92 -14.01 -15.38 10.89
CA ILE A 92 -14.32 -15.37 12.32
C ILE A 92 -14.97 -16.69 12.69
N ILE A 93 -14.62 -17.20 13.86
CA ILE A 93 -15.32 -18.28 14.54
C ILE A 93 -16.08 -17.67 15.73
N SER A 94 -17.41 -17.72 15.67
CA SER A 94 -18.32 -17.19 16.67
C SER A 94 -19.07 -18.32 17.38
N ASP A 95 -19.37 -18.18 18.66
CA ASP A 95 -20.27 -19.11 19.37
C ASP A 95 -21.76 -18.76 19.23
N LYS A 96 -22.05 -17.57 18.70
CA LYS A 96 -23.38 -17.04 18.43
C LYS A 96 -23.57 -16.71 16.96
N ILE A 97 -24.79 -16.83 16.46
CA ILE A 97 -25.20 -16.30 15.16
C ILE A 97 -25.05 -14.77 15.16
N ILE A 98 -24.36 -14.24 14.17
CA ILE A 98 -24.23 -12.80 13.94
C ILE A 98 -25.45 -12.35 13.12
N GLU A 99 -26.41 -11.70 13.78
CA GLU A 99 -27.61 -11.11 13.15
C GLU A 99 -27.40 -9.64 12.79
N GLU A 100 -26.43 -8.99 13.42
CA GLU A 100 -26.11 -7.57 13.21
C GLU A 100 -25.39 -7.37 11.86
N GLU A 101 -25.73 -6.32 11.14
CA GLU A 101 -25.06 -5.97 9.88
C GLU A 101 -23.57 -5.62 10.08
N LYS A 102 -23.21 -5.17 11.29
CA LYS A 102 -21.86 -4.77 11.65
C LYS A 102 -21.55 -4.98 13.11
N ILE A 103 -20.27 -5.25 13.40
CA ILE A 103 -19.71 -5.26 14.75
C ILE A 103 -18.83 -4.00 14.88
N ASP A 104 -19.31 -3.02 15.63
CA ASP A 104 -18.63 -1.75 15.84
C ASP A 104 -17.48 -1.84 16.87
N ASN A 105 -16.74 -0.74 17.02
CA ASN A 105 -15.69 -0.55 18.02
C ASN A 105 -14.48 -1.50 17.91
N ILE A 106 -14.22 -2.02 16.72
CA ILE A 106 -13.06 -2.89 16.47
C ILE A 106 -11.81 -2.06 16.25
N LYS A 107 -10.80 -2.33 17.07
CA LYS A 107 -9.53 -1.62 17.05
C LYS A 107 -8.58 -2.23 16.02
N TYR A 108 -7.88 -1.38 15.28
CA TYR A 108 -6.90 -1.79 14.27
C TYR A 108 -5.71 -0.84 14.19
N ILE A 109 -4.62 -1.34 13.63
CA ILE A 109 -3.45 -0.57 13.21
C ILE A 109 -3.17 -0.81 11.72
N LEU A 110 -2.40 0.08 11.13
CA LEU A 110 -1.92 -0.04 9.76
C LEU A 110 -0.41 -0.24 9.74
N ARG A 111 0.08 -1.05 8.79
CA ARG A 111 1.52 -1.21 8.55
C ARG A 111 1.82 -1.07 7.07
N LEU A 112 2.96 -0.46 6.74
CA LEU A 112 3.38 -0.32 5.34
C LEU A 112 3.57 -1.70 4.71
N LYS A 113 3.04 -1.89 3.50
CA LYS A 113 3.21 -3.14 2.75
C LYS A 113 4.66 -3.29 2.31
N ASN A 114 5.21 -4.50 2.45
CA ASN A 114 6.58 -4.80 2.02
C ASN A 114 6.81 -4.48 0.55
N ARG A 115 5.81 -4.69 -0.31
CA ARG A 115 5.86 -4.33 -1.73
C ARG A 115 6.19 -2.84 -1.95
N LEU A 116 5.63 -1.95 -1.13
CA LEU A 116 5.91 -0.52 -1.22
C LEU A 116 7.34 -0.19 -0.77
N ILE A 117 7.80 -0.81 0.31
CA ILE A 117 9.18 -0.61 0.79
C ILE A 117 10.18 -1.06 -0.29
N ILE A 118 9.97 -2.23 -0.88
CA ILE A 118 10.79 -2.74 -1.99
C ILE A 118 10.76 -1.78 -3.18
N PHE A 119 9.57 -1.29 -3.56
CA PHE A 119 9.43 -0.34 -4.66
C PHE A 119 10.24 0.95 -4.42
N VAL A 120 10.20 1.50 -3.21
CA VAL A 120 10.98 2.71 -2.88
C VAL A 120 12.49 2.45 -2.94
N VAL A 121 12.96 1.30 -2.45
CA VAL A 121 14.39 0.95 -2.53
C VAL A 121 14.85 0.82 -3.99
N ILE A 122 14.08 0.12 -4.82
CA ILE A 122 14.36 0.00 -6.27
C ILE A 122 14.39 1.39 -6.92
N PHE A 123 13.43 2.25 -6.57
CA PHE A 123 13.36 3.60 -7.12
C PHE A 123 14.62 4.43 -6.78
N ILE A 124 15.13 4.34 -5.55
CA ILE A 124 16.37 5.01 -5.14
C ILE A 124 17.57 4.51 -5.99
N ILE A 125 17.69 3.19 -6.16
CA ILE A 125 18.78 2.58 -6.95
C ILE A 125 18.71 3.02 -8.42
N LEU A 126 17.52 2.96 -9.02
CA LEU A 126 17.32 3.39 -10.41
C LEU A 126 17.62 4.88 -10.59
N PHE A 127 17.24 5.71 -9.61
CA PHE A 127 17.51 7.14 -9.65
C PHE A 127 19.02 7.43 -9.67
N ASP A 128 19.80 6.70 -8.86
CA ASP A 128 21.26 6.79 -8.87
C ASP A 128 21.88 6.27 -10.17
N PHE A 129 21.33 5.18 -10.74
CA PHE A 129 21.77 4.63 -12.02
C PHE A 129 21.54 5.60 -13.18
N ILE A 130 20.33 6.17 -13.29
CA ILE A 130 19.98 7.15 -14.33
C ILE A 130 20.92 8.36 -14.28
N LYS A 131 21.27 8.82 -13.08
CA LYS A 131 22.22 9.92 -12.89
C LYS A 131 23.61 9.59 -13.43
N PHE A 132 24.09 8.36 -13.25
CA PHE A 132 25.38 7.92 -13.76
C PHE A 132 25.41 7.95 -15.30
N GLU A 133 24.38 7.39 -15.94
CA GLU A 133 24.22 7.40 -17.40
C GLU A 133 24.11 8.83 -17.96
N LEU A 134 23.31 9.68 -17.32
CA LEU A 134 23.19 11.09 -17.73
C LEU A 134 24.52 11.83 -17.59
N LEU A 135 25.31 11.57 -16.55
CA LEU A 135 26.63 12.17 -16.40
C LEU A 135 27.57 11.78 -17.54
N GLN A 136 27.58 10.50 -17.93
CA GLN A 136 28.36 10.03 -19.07
C GLN A 136 27.92 10.72 -20.38
N LEU A 137 26.62 10.83 -20.59
CA LEU A 137 26.05 11.50 -21.76
C LEU A 137 26.44 13.00 -21.80
N PHE A 138 26.42 13.68 -20.66
CA PHE A 138 26.87 15.08 -20.52
C PHE A 138 28.35 15.27 -20.83
N ILE A 139 29.22 14.35 -20.39
CA ILE A 139 30.66 14.39 -20.69
C ILE A 139 30.87 14.21 -22.20
N LYS A 140 30.14 13.28 -22.82
CA LYS A 140 30.29 12.95 -24.25
C LYS A 140 29.81 14.07 -25.17
N LEU A 141 28.67 14.70 -24.87
CA LEU A 141 28.04 15.65 -25.79
C LEU A 141 28.62 17.06 -25.75
N LYS A 142 29.43 17.44 -24.74
CA LYS A 142 30.03 18.79 -24.48
C LYS A 142 29.02 19.96 -24.40
N ASN A 143 27.93 19.92 -25.16
CA ASN A 143 26.86 20.91 -25.26
C ASN A 143 25.72 20.56 -24.28
N LYS A 144 25.69 21.27 -23.15
CA LYS A 144 24.71 21.07 -22.07
C LYS A 144 23.26 21.22 -22.53
N PHE A 145 22.99 22.09 -23.51
CA PHE A 145 21.64 22.32 -24.01
C PHE A 145 21.10 21.14 -24.80
N GLY A 146 21.96 20.46 -25.59
CA GLY A 146 21.56 19.28 -26.36
C GLY A 146 21.10 18.12 -25.47
N VAL A 147 21.78 17.91 -24.35
CA VAL A 147 21.40 16.85 -23.38
C VAL A 147 20.07 17.17 -22.69
N ILE A 148 19.86 18.42 -22.29
CA ILE A 148 18.58 18.85 -21.69
C ILE A 148 17.44 18.69 -22.70
N LEU A 149 17.67 19.03 -23.96
CA LEU A 149 16.68 18.89 -25.03
C LEU A 149 16.33 17.41 -25.26
N ILE A 150 17.31 16.51 -25.29
CA ILE A 150 17.08 15.05 -25.42
C ILE A 150 16.25 14.51 -24.25
N LEU A 151 16.60 14.88 -23.02
CA LEU A 151 15.85 14.49 -21.82
C LEU A 151 14.39 14.95 -21.87
N PHE A 152 14.17 16.21 -22.29
CA PHE A 152 12.84 16.78 -22.42
C PHE A 152 12.02 16.05 -23.49
N LEU A 153 12.62 15.74 -24.64
CA LEU A 153 11.97 14.98 -25.71
C LEU A 153 11.63 13.55 -25.25
N CYS A 154 12.53 12.86 -24.54
CA CYS A 154 12.24 11.54 -23.97
C CYS A 154 11.06 11.56 -22.98
N PHE A 155 10.98 12.61 -22.15
CA PHE A 155 9.87 12.78 -21.20
C PHE A 155 8.52 12.99 -21.92
N LEU A 156 8.49 13.74 -23.02
CA LEU A 156 7.25 13.94 -23.81
C LEU A 156 6.78 12.65 -24.50
N ILE A 157 7.71 11.78 -24.90
CA ILE A 157 7.39 10.54 -25.63
C ILE A 157 7.00 9.41 -24.69
N MET A 158 7.55 9.38 -23.45
CA MET A 158 7.34 8.32 -22.46
C MET A 158 5.86 7.98 -22.17
N PRO A 159 4.96 8.95 -21.93
CA PRO A 159 3.55 8.68 -21.63
C PRO A 159 2.85 7.90 -22.74
N ASN A 160 3.17 8.21 -23.99
CA ASN A 160 2.58 7.58 -25.16
C ASN A 160 3.07 6.12 -25.31
N ILE A 161 4.34 5.86 -24.96
CA ILE A 161 4.89 4.51 -24.90
C ILE A 161 4.24 3.70 -23.77
N ILE A 162 4.12 4.27 -22.56
CA ILE A 162 3.45 3.61 -21.42
C ILE A 162 2.00 3.25 -21.80
N TYR A 163 1.26 4.20 -22.36
CA TYR A 163 -0.11 3.97 -22.81
C TYR A 163 -0.20 2.79 -23.79
N ARG A 164 0.71 2.74 -24.76
CA ARG A 164 0.74 1.66 -25.75
C ARG A 164 1.08 0.30 -25.15
N ILE A 165 1.97 0.24 -24.17
CA ILE A 165 2.39 -1.01 -23.53
C ILE A 165 1.29 -1.55 -22.60
N PHE A 166 0.70 -0.69 -21.78
CA PHE A 166 -0.20 -1.12 -20.71
C PHE A 166 -1.69 -1.11 -21.08
N TYR A 167 -2.11 -0.29 -22.05
CA TYR A 167 -3.54 -0.09 -22.34
C TYR A 167 -3.93 -0.52 -23.75
N LYS A 168 -3.09 -0.27 -24.78
CA LYS A 168 -3.45 -0.61 -26.17
C LYS A 168 -3.60 -2.12 -26.42
N ASN A 169 -2.92 -2.97 -25.66
CA ASN A 169 -3.03 -4.43 -25.81
C ASN A 169 -4.22 -5.04 -25.04
N ASN A 170 -4.94 -4.26 -24.24
CA ASN A 170 -6.07 -4.73 -23.42
C ASN A 170 -7.44 -4.40 -24.03
N GLU A 171 -7.49 -3.80 -25.22
CA GLU A 171 -8.75 -3.51 -25.94
C GLU A 171 -9.24 -4.67 -26.84
N TYR A 172 -8.58 -5.83 -26.78
CA TYR A 172 -8.93 -7.05 -27.55
C TYR A 172 -9.12 -8.29 -26.66
N VAL A 173 -9.71 -8.13 -25.47
CA VAL A 173 -10.25 -9.24 -24.67
C VAL A 173 -11.65 -8.87 -24.21
#